data_AF-X1GYL1-F1
#
_entry.id   AF-X1GYL1-F1
#
_cell.length_a   1.000
_cell.length_b   1.000
_cell.length_c   1.000
_cell.angle_alpha   90.00
_cell.angle_beta   90.00
_cell.angle_gamma   90.00
#
_symmetry.space_group_name_H-M   'P 1'
#
loop_
_entity.id
_entity.type
_entity.pdbx_description
1 polymer ?
#
loop_
_entity_poly.entity_id
_entity_poly.type
_entity_poly.pdbx_seq_one_letter_code
_entity_poly.pdbx_strand_id
1 'polypeptide(L)'
;MEHNREGGFCCGGGGGHMWLEERIGRRINELRTEQAIETEAQIVVTACPFCLQMFDDGIKAKAAEERLRVMDIAELVAESAVYHPYPV
;
A
#
# COMPACT_ATOMS: atom_id res chain seq x y z
N MET A 1 7.23 8.88 -4.13
CA MET A 1 6.99 7.96 -5.24
C MET A 1 7.30 8.74 -6.50
N GLU A 2 8.15 8.21 -7.37
CA GLU A 2 8.48 8.83 -8.66
C GLU A 2 7.22 9.20 -9.46
N HIS A 3 6.28 8.26 -9.57
CA HIS A 3 4.98 8.48 -10.21
C HIS A 3 3.89 8.76 -9.17
N ASN A 4 3.42 10.00 -9.11
CA ASN A 4 2.39 10.48 -8.17
C ASN A 4 1.46 11.53 -8.81
N ARG A 5 0.39 11.90 -8.11
CA ARG A 5 -0.64 12.84 -8.59
C ARG A 5 -1.22 12.39 -9.94
N GLU A 6 -1.21 13.25 -10.95
CA GLU A 6 -1.68 12.96 -12.32
C GLU A 6 -0.91 11.83 -13.03
N GLY A 7 0.34 11.57 -12.63
CA GLY A 7 1.14 10.45 -13.13
C GLY A 7 0.98 9.17 -12.31
N GLY A 8 0.12 9.17 -11.29
CA GLY A 8 -0.13 7.99 -10.46
C GLY A 8 -0.81 6.87 -11.23
N PHE A 9 -0.47 5.62 -10.89
CA PHE A 9 -1.09 4.43 -11.47
C PHE A 9 -1.46 3.39 -10.40
N CYS A 10 -2.25 2.40 -10.84
CA CYS A 10 -2.85 1.36 -10.01
C CYS A 10 -1.80 0.49 -9.28
N CYS A 11 -2.22 -0.19 -8.20
CA CYS A 11 -1.42 -1.23 -7.53
C CYS A 11 -1.26 -2.51 -8.35
N GLY A 12 -2.06 -2.70 -9.41
CA GLY A 12 -2.04 -3.89 -10.25
C GLY A 12 -2.98 -5.02 -9.83
N GLY A 13 -3.76 -4.88 -8.75
CA GLY A 13 -4.65 -5.96 -8.28
C GLY A 13 -6.05 -6.01 -8.93
N GLY A 14 -6.54 -4.88 -9.44
CA GLY A 14 -7.90 -4.76 -9.99
C GLY A 14 -8.13 -5.60 -11.26
N GLY A 15 -9.39 -5.78 -11.66
CA GLY A 15 -9.73 -6.45 -12.92
C GLY A 15 -9.35 -7.94 -12.99
N GLY A 16 -9.11 -8.58 -11.85
CA GLY A 16 -8.67 -9.98 -11.78
C GLY A 16 -7.15 -10.19 -11.75
N HIS A 17 -6.36 -9.12 -11.83
CA HIS A 17 -4.91 -9.22 -11.94
C HIS A 17 -4.21 -9.73 -10.66
N MET A 18 -4.84 -9.61 -9.49
CA MET A 18 -4.33 -10.25 -8.26
C MET A 18 -4.19 -11.78 -8.39
N TRP A 19 -5.05 -12.43 -9.19
CA TRP A 19 -5.06 -13.88 -9.38
C TRP A 19 -4.39 -14.33 -10.68
N LEU A 20 -4.12 -13.38 -11.58
CA LEU A 20 -3.45 -13.66 -12.84
C LEU A 20 -1.94 -13.52 -12.67
N GLU A 21 -1.21 -14.45 -13.27
CA GLU A 21 0.25 -14.33 -13.33
C GLU A 21 0.65 -13.29 -14.37
N GLU A 22 1.27 -12.21 -13.91
CA GLU A 22 2.00 -11.29 -14.78
C GLU A 22 3.30 -11.96 -15.24
N ARG A 23 3.43 -12.21 -16.54
CA ARG A 23 4.60 -12.88 -17.14
C ARG A 23 5.52 -11.94 -17.91
N ILE A 24 5.13 -10.67 -18.03
CA ILE A 24 5.80 -9.68 -18.86
C ILE A 24 6.16 -8.49 -17.99
N GLY A 25 7.41 -8.07 -18.06
CA GLY A 25 7.92 -6.91 -17.34
C GLY A 25 8.03 -7.16 -15.84
N ARG A 26 7.84 -6.10 -15.06
CA ARG A 26 7.90 -6.11 -13.60
C ARG A 26 6.49 -6.05 -13.05
N ARG A 27 6.20 -6.82 -11.99
CA ARG A 27 4.89 -6.75 -11.34
C ARG A 27 4.65 -5.33 -10.84
N ILE A 28 3.45 -4.82 -11.12
CA ILE A 28 3.09 -3.43 -10.83
C ILE A 28 3.20 -3.13 -9.33
N ASN A 29 2.79 -4.07 -8.47
CA ASN A 29 2.82 -3.89 -7.02
C ASN A 29 4.25 -3.74 -6.47
N GLU A 30 5.20 -4.51 -6.98
CA GLU A 30 6.61 -4.39 -6.61
C GLU A 30 7.20 -3.03 -7.02
N LEU A 31 6.87 -2.55 -8.23
CA LEU A 31 7.30 -1.24 -8.71
C LEU A 31 6.71 -0.12 -7.84
N ARG A 32 5.43 -0.20 -7.49
CA ARG A 32 4.79 0.76 -6.57
C ARG A 32 5.39 0.70 -5.18
N THR A 33 5.76 -0.49 -4.70
CA THR A 33 6.37 -0.66 -3.39
C THR A 33 7.77 -0.03 -3.34
N GLU A 34 8.61 -0.24 -4.34
CA GLU A 34 9.92 0.42 -4.43
C GLU A 34 9.79 1.95 -4.40
N GLN A 35 8.87 2.50 -5.20
CA GLN A 35 8.60 3.94 -5.20
C GLN A 35 8.13 4.47 -3.84
N ALA A 36 7.49 3.64 -3.02
CA ALA A 36 7.10 4.00 -1.65
C ALA A 36 8.27 3.90 -0.67
N ILE A 37 9.13 2.87 -0.80
CA ILE A 37 10.35 2.71 -0.01
C ILE A 37 11.29 3.90 -0.24
N GLU A 38 11.45 4.34 -1.49
CA GLU A 38 12.30 5.48 -1.87
C GLU A 38 11.87 6.81 -1.23
N THR A 39 10.62 6.95 -0.77
CA THR A 39 10.24 8.16 -0.02
C THR A 39 10.62 8.14 1.45
N GLU A 40 11.21 7.03 1.92
CA GLU A 40 11.45 6.78 3.34
C GLU A 40 10.17 6.84 4.20
N ALA A 41 9.01 6.61 3.57
CA ALA A 41 7.76 6.50 4.31
C ALA A 41 7.77 5.23 5.17
N GLN A 42 7.13 5.28 6.32
CA GLN A 42 7.00 4.12 7.23
C GLN A 42 5.66 3.40 7.04
N ILE A 43 4.67 4.09 6.48
CA ILE A 43 3.31 3.59 6.32
C ILE A 43 2.78 3.95 4.93
N VAL A 44 2.35 2.96 4.16
CA VAL A 44 1.46 3.14 3.00
C VAL A 44 0.02 2.99 3.47
N VAL A 45 -0.84 3.94 3.12
CA VAL A 45 -2.25 3.93 3.53
C VAL A 45 -3.12 3.79 2.29
N THR A 46 -4.15 2.95 2.37
CA THR A 46 -5.10 2.75 1.27
C THR A 46 -6.52 2.55 1.79
N ALA A 47 -7.52 2.75 0.94
CA ALA A 47 -8.93 2.47 1.23
C ALA A 47 -9.46 1.30 0.36
N CYS A 48 -8.56 0.55 -0.28
CA CYS A 48 -8.90 -0.52 -1.21
C CYS A 48 -8.28 -1.83 -0.72
N PRO A 49 -9.07 -2.88 -0.43
CA PRO A 49 -8.56 -4.18 0.02
C PRO A 49 -7.57 -4.81 -0.97
N PHE A 50 -7.75 -4.58 -2.28
CA PHE A 50 -6.79 -5.07 -3.27
C PHE A 50 -5.45 -4.33 -3.19
N CYS A 51 -5.46 -3.01 -3.02
CA CYS A 51 -4.21 -2.28 -2.78
C CYS A 51 -3.53 -2.76 -1.51
N LEU A 52 -4.28 -3.02 -0.44
CA LEU A 52 -3.75 -3.52 0.82
C LEU A 52 -2.96 -4.81 0.59
N GLN A 53 -3.60 -5.81 -0.02
CA GLN A 53 -2.96 -7.09 -0.33
C GLN A 53 -1.76 -6.92 -1.28
N MET A 54 -1.91 -6.13 -2.35
CA MET A 54 -0.84 -5.97 -3.34
C MET A 54 0.39 -5.27 -2.77
N PHE A 55 0.21 -4.27 -1.90
CA PHE A 55 1.33 -3.63 -1.21
C PHE A 55 1.93 -4.55 -0.13
N ASP A 56 1.13 -5.31 0.61
CA ASP A 56 1.65 -6.31 1.56
C ASP A 56 2.53 -7.36 0.85
N ASP A 57 2.06 -7.90 -0.27
CA ASP A 57 2.82 -8.82 -1.12
C ASP A 57 4.10 -8.17 -1.67
N GLY A 58 3.99 -6.90 -2.10
CA GLY A 58 5.13 -6.13 -2.61
C GLY A 58 6.18 -5.86 -1.55
N ILE A 59 5.77 -5.53 -0.32
CA ILE A 59 6.67 -5.29 0.82
C ILE A 59 7.45 -6.57 1.15
N LYS A 60 6.75 -7.70 1.21
CA LYS A 60 7.38 -9.02 1.42
C LYS A 60 8.35 -9.39 0.30
N ALA A 61 7.97 -9.14 -0.96
CA ALA A 61 8.84 -9.39 -2.11
C ALA A 61 10.12 -8.53 -2.09
N LYS A 62 10.12 -7.38 -1.40
CA LYS A 62 11.28 -6.51 -1.23
C LYS A 62 12.00 -6.71 0.11
N ALA A 63 11.58 -7.67 0.94
CA ALA A 63 12.11 -7.89 2.28
C ALA A 63 12.14 -6.59 3.12
N ALA A 64 11.07 -5.80 3.02
CA ALA A 64 10.98 -4.45 3.59
C ALA A 64 10.03 -4.36 4.80
N GLU A 65 9.60 -5.49 5.37
CA GLU A 65 8.61 -5.58 6.44
C GLU A 65 9.01 -4.80 7.71
N GLU A 66 10.32 -4.70 7.99
CA GLU A 66 10.84 -3.92 9.13
C GLU A 66 10.81 -2.42 8.91
N ARG A 67 10.64 -1.96 7.66
CA ARG A 67 10.82 -0.56 7.25
C ARG A 67 9.53 0.10 6.78
N LEU A 68 8.63 -0.68 6.17
CA LEU A 68 7.39 -0.20 5.57
C LEU A 68 6.25 -1.16 5.91
N ARG A 69 5.14 -0.63 6.42
CA ARG A 69 3.88 -1.37 6.58
C ARG A 69 2.77 -0.78 5.73
N VAL A 70 1.80 -1.58 5.32
CA VAL A 70 0.57 -1.11 4.68
C VAL A 70 -0.59 -1.16 5.68
N MET A 71 -1.47 -0.17 5.62
CA MET A 71 -2.65 -0.06 6.49
C MET A 71 -3.88 0.37 5.69
N ASP A 72 -5.05 -0.06 6.15
CA ASP A 72 -6.30 0.58 5.74
C ASP A 72 -6.43 1.97 6.37
N ILE A 73 -7.08 2.89 5.66
CA ILE A 73 -7.34 4.24 6.17
C ILE A 73 -8.12 4.23 7.49
N ALA A 74 -9.02 3.27 7.69
CA ALA A 74 -9.77 3.13 8.93
C ALA A 74 -8.85 2.73 10.11
N GLU A 75 -7.83 1.90 9.87
CA GLU A 75 -6.85 1.51 10.90
C GLU A 75 -6.00 2.71 11.32
N LEU A 76 -5.54 3.51 10.35
CA LEU A 76 -4.79 4.73 10.65
C LEU A 76 -5.63 5.73 11.46
N VAL A 77 -6.90 5.91 11.09
CA VAL A 77 -7.83 6.77 11.82
C VAL A 77 -8.05 6.24 13.23
N ALA A 78 -8.24 4.93 13.41
CA ALA A 78 -8.40 4.32 14.72
C ALA A 78 -7.14 4.45 15.61
N GLU A 79 -5.94 4.27 15.05
CA GLU A 79 -4.66 4.46 15.78
C GLU A 79 -4.45 5.94 16.18
N SER A 80 -4.92 6.89 15.38
CA SER A 80 -4.77 8.33 15.65
C SER A 80 -5.89 8.93 16.52
N ALA A 81 -7.04 8.26 16.62
CA ALA A 81 -8.16 8.72 17.41
C ALA A 81 -7.83 8.63 18.91
N VAL A 82 -7.63 9.78 19.55
CA VAL A 82 -7.69 9.87 21.01
C VAL A 82 -9.15 9.65 21.40
N TYR A 83 -9.43 8.57 22.14
CA TYR A 83 -10.74 8.38 22.75
C TYR A 83 -11.01 9.54 23.71
N HIS A 84 -11.81 10.51 23.25
CA HIS A 84 -12.39 11.51 24.12
C HIS A 84 -13.76 10.98 24.55
N PRO A 85 -13.92 10.44 25.78
CA PRO A 85 -15.23 10.05 26.26
C PRO A 85 -16.13 11.28 26.18
N TYR A 86 -17.27 11.16 25.50
CA TYR A 86 -18.31 12.18 25.56
C TYR A 86 -18.64 12.41 27.04
N PRO A 87 -18.55 13.65 27.57
CA PRO A 87 -19.03 13.92 28.91
C PRO A 87 -20.54 13.68 28.91
N VAL A 88 -20.96 12.63 29.62
CA VAL A 88 -22.36 12.44 30.05
C VAL A 88 -22.75 13.50 31.06
#